data_AF-A0A966QTK6-F1
#
_entry.id   AF-A0A966QTK6-F1
#
_cell.length_a   1.000
_cell.length_b   1.000
_cell.length_c   1.000
_cell.angle_alpha   90.00
_cell.angle_beta   90.00
_cell.angle_gamma   90.00
#
_symmetry.space_group_name_H-M   'P 1'
#
loop_
_entity.id
_entity.type
_entity.pdbx_description
1 polymer ?
#
loop_
_entity_poly.entity_id
_entity_poly.type
_entity_poly.pdbx_seq_one_letter_code
_entity_poly.pdbx_strand_id
1 'polypeptide(L)'
;MNLIFSKGHDGYGLQQLLALPFADMTKRLAAFHTWGPRKIVNPRAGFRRSDTSLDATVPPPPADDSRETAGELLEAAAMQWLIDHDLDSLDSHPDAGRIAEILGAFPGILTRPGVGGMFRYGPGDLGRRTSALLWQSIPMGWNRVSFEPLIRAGRYGATPAAYEALQLGQVSERQQFGSHRQWTGRALASLVHQDQPYLIPLFVACQLLSAGAPLSSRFPAMIAEAPFVTAGGALALQCALATVTEQAMRSCWAVKFTHGRERPERLWREGVQGNLHRDFLEIGGATTCR
;
A
#
# COMPACT_ATOMS: atom_id res chain seq x y z
N MET A 1 -6.96 -24.01 4.47
CA MET A 1 -6.36 -23.00 5.39
C MET A 1 -5.22 -22.39 4.60
N ASN A 2 -5.29 -21.10 4.26
CA ASN A 2 -4.22 -20.47 3.48
C ASN A 2 -2.97 -20.41 4.35
N LEU A 3 -1.85 -20.88 3.81
CA LEU A 3 -0.57 -20.79 4.49
C LEU A 3 -0.16 -19.32 4.59
N ILE A 4 0.52 -18.93 5.66
CA ILE A 4 1.09 -17.59 5.76
C ILE A 4 2.15 -17.43 4.67
N PHE A 5 2.08 -16.32 3.93
CA PHE A 5 3.09 -15.87 2.98
C PHE A 5 4.52 -16.18 3.44
N SER A 6 5.25 -16.94 2.61
CA SER A 6 6.58 -17.46 2.90
C SER A 6 7.66 -16.77 2.07
N LYS A 7 8.21 -15.65 2.56
CA LYS A 7 9.40 -14.99 1.96
C LYS A 7 10.55 -14.96 2.93
N GLY A 8 11.58 -15.76 2.63
CA GLY A 8 12.76 -15.95 3.47
C GLY A 8 12.51 -16.79 4.72
N HIS A 9 11.39 -17.52 4.79
CA HIS A 9 11.04 -18.35 5.94
C HIS A 9 9.96 -19.38 5.59
N ASP A 10 9.81 -20.40 6.44
CA ASP A 10 8.73 -21.38 6.35
C ASP A 10 7.39 -20.79 6.85
N GLY A 11 6.41 -20.68 5.96
CA GLY A 11 5.08 -20.17 6.27
C GLY A 11 4.31 -21.05 7.26
N TYR A 12 4.46 -22.38 7.17
CA TYR A 12 3.78 -23.31 8.08
C TYR A 12 4.37 -23.25 9.48
N GLY A 13 5.70 -23.28 9.59
CA GLY A 13 6.41 -23.10 10.86
C GLY A 13 6.08 -21.74 11.52
N LEU A 14 5.95 -20.66 10.74
CA LEU A 14 5.56 -19.36 11.28
C LEU A 14 4.11 -19.39 11.80
N GLN A 15 3.19 -20.02 11.07
CA GLN A 15 1.80 -20.15 11.50
C GLN A 15 1.68 -20.94 12.82
N GLN A 16 2.40 -22.06 12.95
CA GLN A 16 2.45 -22.82 14.21
C GLN A 16 3.00 -21.97 15.36
N LEU A 17 4.03 -21.16 15.09
CA LEU A 17 4.63 -20.28 16.09
C LEU A 17 3.66 -19.19 16.55
N LEU A 18 2.86 -18.63 15.64
CA LEU A 18 1.87 -17.59 15.92
C LEU A 18 0.64 -18.11 16.68
N ALA A 19 0.37 -19.42 16.63
CA ALA A 19 -0.68 -20.06 17.42
C ALA A 19 -0.32 -20.26 18.91
N LEU A 20 0.94 -20.02 19.28
CA LEU A 20 1.40 -20.20 20.66
C LEU A 20 0.96 -19.03 21.57
N PRO A 21 0.88 -19.25 22.90
CA PRO A 21 0.77 -18.16 23.87
C PRO A 21 1.87 -17.11 23.66
N PHE A 22 1.56 -15.82 23.85
CA PHE A 22 2.44 -14.71 23.49
C PHE A 22 3.87 -14.81 24.08
N ALA A 23 3.99 -15.30 25.32
CA ALA A 23 5.28 -15.50 25.98
C ALA A 23 6.14 -16.57 25.28
N ASP A 24 5.52 -17.67 24.86
CA ASP A 24 6.19 -18.77 24.17
C ASP A 24 6.50 -18.42 22.72
N MET A 25 5.57 -17.75 22.04
CA MET A 25 5.79 -17.17 20.71
C MET A 25 7.04 -16.29 20.71
N THR A 26 7.19 -15.42 21.70
CA THR A 26 8.35 -14.50 21.80
C THR A 26 9.66 -15.25 21.94
N LYS A 27 9.72 -16.27 22.81
CA LYS A 27 10.93 -17.07 23.00
C LYS A 27 11.32 -17.84 21.73
N ARG A 28 10.33 -18.46 21.06
CA ARG A 28 10.58 -19.28 19.87
C ARG A 28 10.89 -18.46 18.63
N LEU A 29 10.34 -17.26 18.50
CA LEU A 29 10.61 -16.40 17.35
C LEU A 29 12.08 -15.99 17.27
N ALA A 30 12.76 -15.84 18.42
CA ALA A 30 14.19 -15.53 18.46
C ALA A 30 15.06 -16.62 17.82
N ALA A 31 14.60 -17.87 17.83
CA ALA A 31 15.28 -19.02 17.23
C ALA A 31 14.65 -19.47 15.90
N PHE A 32 13.68 -18.72 15.38
CA PHE A 32 12.96 -19.11 14.18
C PHE A 32 13.85 -19.02 12.94
N HIS A 33 13.89 -20.10 12.16
CA HIS A 33 14.75 -20.20 11.00
C HIS A 33 14.29 -19.26 9.88
N THR A 34 15.24 -18.55 9.29
CA THR A 34 15.05 -17.75 8.08
C THR A 34 16.09 -18.18 7.05
N TRP A 35 15.70 -18.30 5.79
CA TRP A 35 16.57 -18.80 4.71
C TRP A 35 17.59 -17.76 4.22
N GLY A 36 17.38 -16.48 4.57
CA GLY A 36 18.22 -15.38 4.15
C GLY A 36 18.35 -14.30 5.23
N PRO A 37 19.14 -13.26 4.97
CA PRO A 37 19.45 -12.21 5.95
C PRO A 37 18.26 -11.31 6.32
N ARG A 38 17.18 -11.31 5.52
CA ARG A 38 15.98 -10.53 5.82
C ARG A 38 15.16 -11.17 6.93
N LYS A 39 14.81 -10.35 7.92
CA LYS A 39 14.01 -10.75 9.07
C LYS A 39 12.51 -10.61 8.79
N ILE A 40 11.71 -11.40 9.48
CA ILE A 40 10.25 -11.26 9.52
C ILE A 40 9.90 -9.96 10.24
N VAL A 41 9.09 -9.11 9.61
CA VAL A 41 8.80 -7.76 10.12
C VAL A 41 7.74 -7.80 11.21
N ASN A 42 8.21 -7.76 12.46
CA ASN A 42 7.42 -7.59 13.68
C ASN A 42 6.15 -8.48 13.76
N PRO A 43 6.27 -9.82 13.62
CA PRO A 43 5.10 -10.71 13.55
C PRO A 43 4.25 -10.71 14.82
N ARG A 44 4.79 -10.19 15.93
CA ARG A 44 4.12 -10.10 17.23
C ARG A 44 3.23 -8.85 17.39
N ALA A 45 3.34 -7.87 16.49
CA ALA A 45 2.72 -6.55 16.66
C ALA A 45 1.20 -6.61 16.81
N GLY A 46 0.55 -7.53 16.06
CA GLY A 46 -0.89 -7.71 16.09
C GLY A 46 -1.42 -8.52 17.27
N PHE A 47 -0.54 -9.25 17.97
CA PHE A 47 -0.94 -10.16 19.06
C PHE A 47 -0.70 -9.55 20.45
N ARG A 48 -0.11 -8.36 20.51
CA ARG A 48 0.00 -7.61 21.76
C ARG A 48 -1.33 -6.90 22.01
N ARG A 49 -2.14 -7.45 22.92
CA ARG A 49 -3.34 -6.76 23.41
C ARG A 49 -2.92 -5.42 24.02
N SER A 50 -3.54 -4.35 23.56
CA SER A 50 -3.55 -3.06 24.23
C SER A 50 -4.99 -2.74 24.61
N ASP A 51 -5.18 -2.00 25.71
CA ASP A 51 -6.50 -1.59 26.20
C ASP A 51 -7.30 -0.69 25.22
N THR A 52 -6.70 -0.38 24.06
CA THR A 52 -7.21 0.47 22.99
C THR A 52 -7.23 -0.23 21.62
N SER A 53 -7.14 -1.57 21.56
CA SER A 53 -7.21 -2.26 20.26
C SER A 53 -8.57 -2.04 19.60
N LEU A 54 -8.55 -1.49 18.39
CA LEU A 54 -9.73 -1.46 17.53
C LEU A 54 -10.06 -2.90 17.14
N ASP A 55 -11.20 -3.41 17.61
CA ASP A 55 -11.83 -4.64 17.11
C ASP A 55 -12.35 -4.36 15.69
N ALA A 56 -11.41 -4.21 14.76
CA ALA A 56 -11.72 -4.02 13.36
C ALA A 56 -12.04 -5.38 12.74
N THR A 57 -13.32 -5.63 12.49
CA THR A 57 -13.74 -6.74 11.64
C THR A 57 -13.39 -6.40 10.19
N VAL A 58 -12.21 -6.79 9.75
CA VAL A 58 -11.82 -6.72 8.35
C VAL A 58 -12.35 -7.99 7.65
N PRO A 59 -13.08 -7.87 6.52
CA PRO A 59 -13.53 -9.05 5.79
C PRO A 59 -12.33 -9.89 5.33
N PRO A 60 -12.50 -11.21 5.17
CA PRO A 60 -11.44 -12.05 4.62
C PRO A 60 -11.06 -11.52 3.23
N PRO A 61 -9.77 -11.59 2.86
CA PRO A 61 -9.38 -11.25 1.50
C PRO A 61 -10.04 -12.20 0.49
N PRO A 62 -10.16 -11.80 -0.78
CA PRO A 62 -10.57 -12.70 -1.84
C PRO A 62 -9.68 -13.94 -1.87
N ALA A 63 -10.25 -15.09 -2.26
CA ALA A 63 -9.47 -16.31 -2.44
C ALA A 63 -8.41 -16.10 -3.52
N ASP A 64 -7.25 -16.75 -3.37
CA ASP A 64 -6.12 -16.56 -4.27
C ASP A 64 -6.49 -16.94 -5.72
N ASP A 65 -7.26 -18.01 -5.91
CA ASP A 65 -7.77 -18.51 -7.20
C ASP A 65 -9.08 -17.85 -7.67
N SER A 66 -9.52 -16.77 -7.02
CA SER A 66 -10.77 -16.09 -7.37
C SER A 66 -10.65 -15.20 -8.61
N ARG A 67 -11.79 -14.96 -9.26
CA ARG A 67 -11.91 -13.99 -10.35
C ARG A 67 -11.54 -12.57 -9.92
N GLU A 68 -11.82 -12.21 -8.67
CA GLU A 68 -11.45 -10.92 -8.08
C GLU A 68 -9.93 -10.77 -7.97
N THR A 69 -9.23 -11.77 -7.40
CA THR A 69 -7.76 -11.77 -7.35
C THR A 69 -7.15 -11.70 -8.75
N ALA A 70 -7.70 -12.40 -9.74
CA ALA A 70 -7.24 -12.28 -11.13
C ALA A 70 -7.35 -10.84 -11.66
N GLY A 71 -8.47 -10.16 -11.39
CA GLY A 71 -8.66 -8.75 -11.73
C GLY A 71 -7.67 -7.82 -11.02
N GLU A 72 -7.46 -8.00 -9.72
CA GLU A 72 -6.50 -7.21 -8.93
C GLU A 72 -5.05 -7.37 -9.46
N LEU A 73 -4.67 -8.59 -9.86
CA LEU A 73 -3.35 -8.85 -10.44
C LEU A 73 -3.17 -8.23 -11.82
N LEU A 74 -4.21 -8.26 -12.66
CA LEU A 74 -4.18 -7.59 -13.96
C LEU A 74 -4.13 -6.07 -13.80
N GLU A 75 -4.81 -5.50 -12.80
CA GLU A 75 -4.68 -4.09 -12.46
C GLU A 75 -3.24 -3.75 -12.05
N ALA A 76 -2.64 -4.54 -11.16
CA ALA A 76 -1.26 -4.34 -10.72
C ALA A 76 -0.24 -4.44 -11.89
N ALA A 77 -0.47 -5.34 -12.84
CA ALA A 77 0.35 -5.44 -14.04
C ALA A 77 0.17 -4.24 -14.99
N ALA A 78 -1.06 -3.76 -15.15
CA ALA A 78 -1.34 -2.56 -15.91
C ALA A 78 -0.69 -1.31 -15.27
N MET A 79 -0.69 -1.21 -13.93
CA MET A 79 0.05 -0.17 -13.20
C MET A 79 1.55 -0.26 -13.46
N GLN A 80 2.11 -1.48 -13.52
CA GLN A 80 3.52 -1.69 -13.81
C GLN A 80 3.87 -1.37 -15.27
N TRP A 81 2.98 -1.65 -16.23
CA TRP A 81 3.12 -1.28 -17.63
C TRP A 81 3.16 0.24 -17.81
N LEU A 82 2.24 0.93 -17.14
CA LEU A 82 2.08 2.39 -17.23
C LEU A 82 2.89 3.17 -16.20
N ILE A 83 3.82 2.51 -15.49
CA ILE A 83 4.45 3.04 -14.27
C ILE A 83 5.19 4.36 -14.49
N ASP A 84 5.72 4.58 -15.69
CA ASP A 84 6.51 5.77 -16.05
C ASP A 84 5.70 6.86 -16.77
N HIS A 85 4.39 6.65 -16.97
CA HIS A 85 3.51 7.65 -17.56
C HIS A 85 2.96 8.60 -16.51
N ASP A 86 2.77 9.87 -16.88
CA ASP A 86 2.10 10.85 -16.04
C ASP A 86 0.66 10.42 -15.78
N LEU A 87 0.30 10.33 -14.50
CA LEU A 87 -1.01 9.84 -14.07
C LEU A 87 -2.14 10.75 -14.57
N ASP A 88 -1.89 12.06 -14.62
CA ASP A 88 -2.90 13.02 -15.09
C ASP A 88 -3.06 13.03 -16.61
N SER A 89 -2.14 12.39 -17.36
CA SER A 89 -2.23 12.26 -18.82
C SER A 89 -2.51 10.83 -19.30
N LEU A 90 -2.92 9.91 -18.42
CA LEU A 90 -3.18 8.52 -18.82
C LEU A 90 -4.28 8.39 -19.89
N ASP A 91 -5.21 9.33 -19.94
CA ASP A 91 -6.32 9.33 -20.89
C ASP A 91 -5.86 9.45 -22.36
N SER A 92 -4.65 9.99 -22.58
CA SER A 92 -4.04 10.10 -23.91
C SER A 92 -3.09 8.96 -24.25
N HIS A 93 -2.88 7.99 -23.36
CA HIS A 93 -2.01 6.85 -23.65
C HIS A 93 -2.66 5.92 -24.70
N PRO A 94 -1.94 5.48 -25.74
CA PRO A 94 -2.52 4.70 -26.83
C PRO A 94 -3.21 3.40 -26.38
N ASP A 95 -2.67 2.75 -25.35
CA ASP A 95 -3.24 1.51 -24.80
C ASP A 95 -4.29 1.74 -23.70
N ALA A 96 -4.57 2.98 -23.29
CA ALA A 96 -5.43 3.22 -22.13
C ALA A 96 -6.85 2.68 -22.29
N GLY A 97 -7.45 2.88 -23.48
CA GLY A 97 -8.80 2.37 -23.76
C GLY A 97 -8.86 0.84 -23.69
N ARG A 98 -7.86 0.16 -24.25
CA ARG A 98 -7.73 -1.29 -24.22
C ARG A 98 -7.54 -1.82 -22.79
N ILE A 99 -6.68 -1.18 -22.01
CA ILE A 99 -6.46 -1.55 -20.61
C ILE A 99 -7.75 -1.36 -19.80
N ALA A 100 -8.46 -0.24 -20.01
CA ALA A 100 -9.74 0.00 -19.35
C ALA A 100 -10.80 -1.06 -19.72
N GLU A 101 -10.85 -1.52 -20.97
CA GLU A 101 -11.75 -2.58 -21.40
C GLU A 101 -11.47 -3.90 -20.66
N ILE A 102 -10.18 -4.29 -20.58
CA ILE A 102 -9.75 -5.50 -19.86
C ILE A 102 -10.12 -5.42 -18.38
N LEU A 103 -9.75 -4.32 -17.71
CA LEU A 103 -10.04 -4.12 -16.30
C LEU A 103 -11.56 -4.03 -16.05
N GLY A 104 -12.31 -3.46 -16.98
CA GLY A 104 -13.77 -3.38 -16.92
C GLY A 104 -14.50 -4.73 -17.01
N ALA A 105 -13.82 -5.78 -17.47
CA ALA A 105 -14.37 -7.14 -17.46
C ALA A 105 -14.44 -7.76 -16.05
N PHE A 106 -13.71 -7.17 -15.09
CA PHE A 106 -13.65 -7.61 -13.69
C PHE A 106 -14.47 -6.66 -12.81
N PRO A 107 -15.57 -7.13 -12.19
CA PRO A 107 -16.39 -6.29 -11.32
C PRO A 107 -15.58 -5.68 -10.18
N GLY A 108 -15.75 -4.38 -9.93
CA GLY A 108 -15.14 -3.67 -8.82
C GLY A 108 -13.70 -3.18 -9.04
N ILE A 109 -13.02 -3.59 -10.12
CA ILE A 109 -11.66 -3.12 -10.42
C ILE A 109 -11.66 -1.66 -10.88
N LEU A 110 -12.58 -1.30 -11.78
CA LEU A 110 -12.77 0.10 -12.15
C LEU A 110 -13.71 0.82 -11.19
N THR A 111 -13.32 2.02 -10.77
CA THR A 111 -14.22 2.92 -10.02
C THR A 111 -15.38 3.45 -10.86
N ARG A 112 -15.19 3.52 -12.18
CA ARG A 112 -16.21 3.84 -13.18
C ARG A 112 -15.80 3.28 -14.55
N PRO A 113 -16.74 3.03 -15.48
CA PRO A 113 -16.39 2.55 -16.81
C PRO A 113 -15.40 3.45 -17.55
N GLY A 114 -14.45 2.83 -18.26
CA GLY A 114 -13.47 3.52 -19.09
C GLY A 114 -12.22 4.01 -18.35
N VAL A 115 -11.34 4.68 -19.10
CA VAL A 115 -9.99 5.08 -18.63
C VAL A 115 -10.04 5.95 -17.38
N GLY A 116 -11.05 6.81 -17.28
CA GLY A 116 -11.23 7.72 -16.15
C GLY A 116 -11.45 7.02 -14.81
N GLY A 117 -11.74 5.71 -14.78
CA GLY A 117 -11.88 4.90 -13.57
C GLY A 117 -10.67 4.05 -13.20
N MET A 118 -9.64 3.99 -14.05
CA MET A 118 -8.43 3.20 -13.83
C MET A 118 -7.56 3.78 -12.70
N PHE A 119 -7.09 2.91 -11.79
CA PHE A 119 -6.12 3.23 -10.74
C PHE A 119 -6.57 4.32 -9.77
N ARG A 120 -7.87 4.32 -9.43
CA ARG A 120 -8.46 5.28 -8.50
C ARG A 120 -9.30 4.53 -7.48
N TYR A 121 -9.66 5.20 -6.40
CA TYR A 121 -10.59 4.68 -5.41
C TYR A 121 -11.60 5.77 -5.01
N GLY A 122 -12.84 5.34 -4.75
CA GLY A 122 -13.90 6.20 -4.22
C GLY A 122 -14.99 6.57 -5.24
N PRO A 123 -16.18 6.98 -4.75
CA PRO A 123 -17.29 7.39 -5.60
C PRO A 123 -17.11 8.82 -6.14
N GLY A 124 -17.68 9.09 -7.33
CA GLY A 124 -17.90 10.46 -7.84
C GLY A 124 -16.91 10.96 -8.89
N ASP A 125 -16.95 12.27 -9.16
CA ASP A 125 -15.94 12.94 -9.97
C ASP A 125 -14.67 13.12 -9.14
N LEU A 126 -13.68 12.33 -9.47
CA LEU A 126 -12.43 12.26 -8.72
C LEU A 126 -11.44 13.37 -9.15
N GLY A 127 -11.77 14.18 -10.18
CA GLY A 127 -10.89 15.24 -10.67
C GLY A 127 -9.56 14.72 -11.21
N ARG A 128 -8.44 15.38 -10.89
CA ARG A 128 -7.08 14.91 -11.19
C ARG A 128 -6.75 13.60 -10.45
N ARG A 129 -5.96 12.70 -11.05
CA ARG A 129 -5.56 11.45 -10.39
C ARG A 129 -4.64 11.73 -9.21
N THR A 130 -3.85 12.78 -9.30
CA THR A 130 -2.93 13.21 -8.25
C THR A 130 -3.56 14.31 -7.40
N SER A 131 -3.50 14.15 -6.07
CA SER A 131 -4.02 15.17 -5.14
C SER A 131 -3.22 16.47 -5.30
N ALA A 132 -3.92 17.60 -5.40
CA ALA A 132 -3.29 18.94 -5.48
C ALA A 132 -2.37 19.23 -4.28
N LEU A 133 -2.63 18.60 -3.12
CA LEU A 133 -1.82 18.76 -1.91
C LEU A 133 -0.41 18.17 -2.05
N LEU A 134 -0.24 17.13 -2.88
CA LEU A 134 1.08 16.57 -3.17
C LEU A 134 1.94 17.52 -4.03
N TRP A 135 1.33 18.46 -4.74
CA TRP A 135 2.03 19.45 -5.56
C TRP A 135 2.44 20.70 -4.79
N GLN A 136 1.92 20.89 -3.58
CA GLN A 136 2.17 22.09 -2.78
C GLN A 136 3.36 21.91 -1.85
N SER A 137 4.14 22.98 -1.64
CA SER A 137 5.15 22.97 -0.59
C SER A 137 4.50 22.84 0.78
N ILE A 138 5.12 22.06 1.66
CA ILE A 138 4.67 21.82 3.01
C ILE A 138 5.23 22.93 3.91
N PRO A 139 4.38 23.69 4.60
CA PRO A 139 4.85 24.64 5.61
C PRO A 139 5.32 23.88 6.86
N MET A 140 6.59 24.04 7.22
CA MET A 140 7.18 23.50 8.46
C MET A 140 7.81 24.64 9.26
N GLY A 141 7.00 25.27 10.11
CA GLY A 141 7.39 26.50 10.79
C GLY A 141 7.64 27.62 9.78
N TRP A 142 8.83 28.22 9.81
CA TRP A 142 9.25 29.24 8.84
C TRP A 142 9.84 28.66 7.55
N ASN A 143 10.07 27.35 7.50
CA ASN A 143 10.62 26.67 6.33
C ASN A 143 9.51 26.09 5.45
N ARG A 144 9.85 25.83 4.19
CA ARG A 144 9.01 25.08 3.26
C ARG A 144 9.77 23.87 2.75
N VAL A 145 9.11 22.71 2.76
CA VAL A 145 9.66 21.44 2.28
C VAL A 145 8.89 21.01 1.05
N SER A 146 9.58 20.51 0.02
CA SER A 146 8.93 19.95 -1.17
C SER A 146 8.50 18.50 -0.93
N PHE A 147 7.38 18.11 -1.53
CA PHE A 147 6.92 16.72 -1.59
C PHE A 147 7.62 15.90 -2.68
N GLU A 148 8.55 16.49 -3.44
CA GLU A 148 9.25 15.83 -4.55
C GLU A 148 9.91 14.52 -4.10
N PRO A 149 9.41 13.34 -4.54
CA PRO A 149 9.98 12.08 -4.14
C PRO A 149 11.30 11.84 -4.88
N LEU A 150 12.28 11.27 -4.17
CA LEU A 150 13.46 10.72 -4.84
C LEU A 150 13.03 9.45 -5.59
N ILE A 151 13.04 9.52 -6.93
CA ILE A 151 12.56 8.42 -7.76
C ILE A 151 13.56 7.27 -7.67
N ARG A 152 13.06 6.10 -7.27
CA ARG A 152 13.83 4.86 -7.29
C ARG A 152 13.77 4.25 -8.69
N ALA A 153 14.89 4.36 -9.40
CA ALA A 153 15.13 3.71 -10.67
C ALA A 153 15.63 2.26 -10.42
N GLY A 154 15.03 1.31 -11.16
CA GLY A 154 15.36 -0.11 -11.08
C GLY A 154 14.12 -1.00 -11.09
N ARG A 155 14.34 -2.30 -11.29
CA ARG A 155 13.30 -3.34 -11.28
C ARG A 155 13.73 -4.43 -10.28
N TYR A 156 12.92 -4.67 -9.24
CA TYR A 156 13.19 -5.74 -8.29
C TYR A 156 12.85 -7.10 -8.90
N GLY A 157 13.74 -8.09 -8.78
CA GLY A 157 13.45 -9.45 -9.24
C GLY A 157 13.18 -9.51 -10.75
N ALA A 158 13.87 -8.67 -11.53
CA ALA A 158 13.66 -8.55 -12.97
C ALA A 158 14.00 -9.83 -13.76
N THR A 159 14.76 -10.73 -13.16
CA THR A 159 15.09 -12.05 -13.70
C THR A 159 14.51 -13.15 -12.80
N PRO A 160 14.23 -14.35 -13.34
CA PRO A 160 13.79 -15.49 -12.53
C PRO A 160 14.72 -15.77 -11.34
N ALA A 161 16.04 -15.71 -11.55
CA ALA A 161 17.03 -15.93 -10.51
C ALA A 161 16.98 -14.83 -9.42
N ALA A 162 16.87 -13.56 -9.82
CA ALA A 162 16.74 -12.45 -8.86
C ALA A 162 15.43 -12.55 -8.06
N TYR A 163 14.33 -12.95 -8.70
CA TYR A 163 13.07 -13.21 -8.02
C TYR A 163 13.19 -14.35 -7.00
N GLU A 164 13.77 -15.49 -7.38
CA GLU A 164 13.96 -16.63 -6.48
C GLU A 164 14.85 -16.28 -5.28
N ALA A 165 15.93 -15.52 -5.50
CA ALA A 165 16.77 -15.00 -4.42
C ALA A 165 15.95 -14.14 -3.43
N LEU A 166 15.04 -13.29 -3.93
CA LEU A 166 14.15 -12.50 -3.07
C LEU A 166 13.18 -13.38 -2.26
N GLN A 167 12.67 -14.46 -2.85
CA GLN A 167 11.80 -15.41 -2.14
C GLN A 167 12.54 -16.17 -1.05
N LEU A 168 13.85 -16.37 -1.20
CA LEU A 168 14.73 -16.94 -0.17
C LEU A 168 15.22 -15.90 0.86
N GLY A 169 14.70 -14.68 0.83
CA GLY A 169 15.03 -13.65 1.83
C GLY A 169 16.38 -12.96 1.61
N GLN A 170 16.96 -13.08 0.42
CA GLN A 170 18.20 -12.38 0.08
C GLN A 170 18.02 -10.86 0.00
N VAL A 171 19.14 -10.15 0.13
CA VAL A 171 19.15 -8.68 -0.02
C VAL A 171 18.81 -8.34 -1.46
N SER A 172 17.82 -7.46 -1.65
CA SER A 172 17.48 -6.95 -2.96
C SER A 172 18.61 -6.12 -3.55
N GLU A 173 18.71 -6.12 -4.87
CA GLU A 173 19.61 -5.24 -5.62
C GLU A 173 19.47 -3.77 -5.17
N ARG A 174 20.60 -3.06 -5.18
CA ARG A 174 20.64 -1.64 -4.82
C ARG A 174 19.90 -0.85 -5.89
N GLN A 175 18.95 -0.03 -5.47
CA GLN A 175 18.27 0.88 -6.38
C GLN A 175 19.11 2.11 -6.69
N GLN A 176 18.97 2.60 -7.91
CA GLN A 176 19.51 3.88 -8.34
C GLN A 176 18.47 4.97 -8.04
N PHE A 177 18.94 6.16 -7.73
CA PHE A 177 18.05 7.31 -7.50
C PHE A 177 18.16 8.24 -8.70
N GLY A 178 17.01 8.60 -9.26
CA GLY A 178 16.86 9.60 -10.30
C GLY A 178 16.12 10.82 -9.79
N SER A 179 16.29 11.94 -10.49
CA SER A 179 15.45 13.13 -10.33
C SER A 179 14.32 13.10 -11.37
N HIS A 180 13.07 13.21 -10.95
CA HIS A 180 11.95 13.44 -11.87
C HIS A 180 10.92 14.35 -11.22
N ARG A 181 10.31 15.23 -12.02
CA ARG A 181 9.33 16.24 -11.58
C ARG A 181 7.86 15.92 -11.94
N GLN A 182 7.57 14.73 -12.45
CA GLN A 182 6.20 14.36 -12.85
C GLN A 182 5.65 13.29 -11.90
N TRP A 183 4.35 13.37 -11.60
CA TRP A 183 3.68 12.36 -10.76
C TRP A 183 3.26 11.17 -11.62
N THR A 184 4.21 10.27 -11.80
CA THR A 184 4.00 8.97 -12.44
C THR A 184 3.65 7.91 -11.40
N GLY A 185 3.24 6.72 -11.84
CA GLY A 185 3.11 5.56 -10.95
C GLY A 185 4.41 5.26 -10.19
N ARG A 186 5.58 5.46 -10.83
CA ARG A 186 6.90 5.30 -10.21
C ARG A 186 7.15 6.35 -9.14
N ALA A 187 6.74 7.60 -9.35
CA ALA A 187 6.88 8.66 -8.37
C ALA A 187 6.07 8.33 -7.10
N LEU A 188 4.81 7.90 -7.26
CA LEU A 188 3.98 7.46 -6.13
C LEU A 188 4.56 6.22 -5.44
N ALA A 189 4.99 5.20 -6.20
CA ALA A 189 5.62 4.01 -5.65
C ALA A 189 6.91 4.34 -4.87
N SER A 190 7.67 5.34 -5.34
CA SER A 190 8.89 5.81 -4.66
C SER A 190 8.57 6.58 -3.39
N LEU A 191 7.50 7.39 -3.40
CA LEU A 191 7.00 8.11 -2.23
C LEU A 191 6.60 7.13 -1.12
N VAL A 192 5.72 6.17 -1.41
CA VAL A 192 5.20 5.20 -0.42
C VAL A 192 6.22 4.11 -0.01
N HIS A 193 7.39 4.08 -0.66
CA HIS A 193 8.50 3.25 -0.22
C HIS A 193 9.30 3.94 0.89
N GLN A 194 9.33 5.28 0.88
CA GLN A 194 10.22 6.09 1.72
C GLN A 194 9.48 6.73 2.89
N ASP A 195 8.15 6.79 2.82
CA ASP A 195 7.34 7.47 3.81
C ASP A 195 7.28 6.72 5.14
N GLN A 196 6.97 7.49 6.18
CA GLN A 196 6.47 6.96 7.43
C GLN A 196 4.94 7.05 7.36
N PRO A 197 4.17 6.04 7.84
CA PRO A 197 2.73 5.97 7.60
C PRO A 197 1.91 7.21 8.05
N TYR A 198 2.39 7.97 9.04
CA TYR A 198 1.73 9.19 9.53
C TYR A 198 2.18 10.47 8.81
N LEU A 199 3.25 10.42 8.02
CA LEU A 199 3.95 11.62 7.54
C LEU A 199 3.18 12.36 6.46
N ILE A 200 2.62 11.64 5.48
CA ILE A 200 1.79 12.27 4.43
C ILE A 200 0.53 12.92 5.06
N PRO A 201 -0.25 12.24 5.93
CA PRO A 201 -1.36 12.89 6.65
C PRO A 201 -0.93 14.10 7.47
N LEU A 202 0.21 14.05 8.15
CA LEU A 202 0.77 15.17 8.93
C LEU A 202 1.07 16.37 8.03
N PHE A 203 1.72 16.15 6.90
CA PHE A 203 2.04 17.20 5.94
C PHE A 203 0.78 17.85 5.35
N VAL A 204 -0.24 17.04 5.02
CA VAL A 204 -1.55 17.55 4.60
C VAL A 204 -2.19 18.40 5.71
N ALA A 205 -2.15 17.94 6.97
CA ALA A 205 -2.65 18.73 8.10
C ALA A 205 -1.94 20.09 8.22
N CYS A 206 -0.60 20.12 8.07
CA CYS A 206 0.17 21.37 8.08
C CYS A 206 -0.23 22.31 6.93
N GLN A 207 -0.42 21.79 5.72
CA GLN A 207 -0.87 22.59 4.57
C GLN A 207 -2.25 23.20 4.81
N LEU A 208 -3.21 22.40 5.30
CA LEU A 208 -4.56 22.86 5.60
C LEU A 208 -4.59 23.91 6.71
N LEU A 209 -3.86 23.70 7.80
CA LEU A 209 -3.74 24.67 8.89
C LEU A 209 -3.12 25.98 8.41
N SER A 210 -2.06 25.91 7.60
CA SER A 210 -1.43 27.11 7.03
C SER A 210 -2.30 27.84 6.02
N ALA A 211 -3.22 27.13 5.36
CA ALA A 211 -4.21 27.73 4.45
C ALA A 211 -5.40 28.34 5.19
N GLY A 212 -5.46 28.25 6.53
CA GLY A 212 -6.59 28.73 7.32
C GLY A 212 -7.86 27.90 7.13
N ALA A 213 -7.72 26.60 6.80
CA ALA A 213 -8.87 25.71 6.68
C ALA A 213 -9.67 25.68 7.99
N PRO A 214 -11.02 25.77 7.93
CA PRO A 214 -11.83 25.77 9.13
C PRO A 214 -11.71 24.44 9.87
N LEU A 215 -11.61 24.51 11.20
CA LEU A 215 -11.67 23.33 12.05
C LEU A 215 -13.07 22.73 12.06
N SER A 216 -13.15 21.43 12.34
CA SER A 216 -14.42 20.72 12.43
C SER A 216 -15.28 21.28 13.56
N SER A 217 -16.54 21.55 13.27
CA SER A 217 -17.54 21.99 14.26
C SER A 217 -17.83 20.95 15.35
N ARG A 218 -17.33 19.72 15.20
CA ARG A 218 -17.40 18.66 16.23
C ARG A 218 -16.48 18.93 17.43
N PHE A 219 -15.51 19.84 17.29
CA PHE A 219 -14.58 20.21 18.36
C PHE A 219 -14.67 21.70 18.63
N PRO A 220 -15.79 22.18 19.22
CA PRO A 220 -16.01 23.61 19.40
C PRO A 220 -14.97 24.21 20.35
N ALA A 221 -14.45 25.37 19.96
CA ALA A 221 -13.76 26.29 20.86
C ALA A 221 -14.74 27.36 21.33
N MET A 222 -14.57 27.85 22.55
CA MET A 222 -15.29 29.01 23.07
C MET A 222 -14.97 30.27 22.25
N ILE A 223 -15.91 31.22 22.18
CA ILE A 223 -15.77 32.45 21.37
C ILE A 223 -14.50 33.25 21.71
N ALA A 224 -14.07 33.20 22.97
CA ALA A 224 -12.90 33.93 23.47
C ALA A 224 -11.60 33.10 23.52
N GLU A 225 -11.57 31.89 22.95
CA GLU A 225 -10.39 31.02 22.99
C GLU A 225 -9.93 30.58 21.60
N ALA A 226 -8.63 30.32 21.47
CA ALA A 226 -8.04 29.76 20.26
C ALA A 226 -7.68 28.27 20.50
N PRO A 227 -8.06 27.36 19.59
CA PRO A 227 -7.77 25.94 19.74
C PRO A 227 -6.29 25.63 19.48
N PHE A 228 -5.64 24.92 20.42
CA PHE A 228 -4.27 24.45 20.26
C PHE A 228 -4.06 23.04 20.81
N VAL A 229 -4.12 22.87 22.14
CA VAL A 229 -3.97 21.58 22.84
C VAL A 229 -5.24 20.74 22.78
N THR A 230 -6.40 21.38 22.65
CA THR A 230 -7.74 20.79 22.63
C THR A 230 -8.56 21.40 21.49
N ALA A 231 -9.85 21.03 21.40
CA ALA A 231 -10.80 21.59 20.43
C ALA A 231 -10.33 21.52 18.97
N GLY A 232 -9.67 20.42 18.59
CA GLY A 232 -9.15 20.22 17.23
C GLY A 232 -7.96 21.11 16.86
N GLY A 233 -7.33 21.75 17.85
CA GLY A 233 -6.14 22.57 17.64
C GLY A 233 -4.95 21.79 17.08
N ALA A 234 -3.93 22.53 16.62
CA ALA A 234 -2.80 21.96 15.89
C ALA A 234 -2.06 20.85 16.65
N LEU A 235 -1.81 21.02 17.97
CA LEU A 235 -1.14 19.99 18.77
C LEU A 235 -2.02 18.75 18.93
N ALA A 236 -3.31 18.95 19.22
CA ALA A 236 -4.28 17.86 19.35
C ALA A 236 -4.33 17.00 18.09
N LEU A 237 -4.39 17.63 16.91
CA LEU A 237 -4.45 16.96 15.62
C LEU A 237 -3.18 16.16 15.33
N GLN A 238 -2.00 16.75 15.55
CA GLN A 238 -0.71 16.09 15.31
C GLN A 238 -0.51 14.87 16.20
N CYS A 239 -0.82 14.99 17.50
CA CYS A 239 -0.77 13.86 18.43
C CYS A 239 -1.78 12.77 18.03
N ALA A 240 -3.00 13.16 17.69
CA ALA A 240 -4.04 12.22 17.28
C ALA A 240 -3.61 11.42 16.04
N LEU A 241 -3.05 12.05 15.01
CA LEU A 241 -2.56 11.38 13.80
C LEU A 241 -1.55 10.28 14.10
N ALA A 242 -0.58 10.55 14.98
CA ALA A 242 0.41 9.54 15.37
C ALA A 242 -0.24 8.38 16.14
N THR A 243 -1.11 8.68 17.10
CA THR A 243 -1.79 7.67 17.92
C THR A 243 -2.70 6.76 17.09
N VAL A 244 -3.55 7.33 16.22
CA VAL A 244 -4.45 6.52 15.39
C VAL A 244 -3.68 5.70 14.35
N THR A 245 -2.56 6.23 13.84
CA THR A 245 -1.68 5.49 12.93
C THR A 245 -1.08 4.27 13.62
N GLU A 246 -0.58 4.42 14.85
CA GLU A 246 -0.04 3.29 15.61
C GLU A 246 -1.10 2.20 15.84
N GLN A 247 -2.30 2.60 16.28
CA GLN A 247 -3.41 1.67 16.54
C GLN A 247 -3.83 0.94 15.26
N ALA A 248 -4.01 1.67 14.16
CA ALA A 248 -4.36 1.09 12.86
C ALA A 248 -3.29 0.09 12.38
N MET A 249 -2.01 0.43 12.50
CA MET A 249 -0.91 -0.45 12.08
C MET A 249 -0.84 -1.74 12.90
N ARG A 250 -1.17 -1.70 14.20
CA ARG A 250 -1.27 -2.93 15.02
C ARG A 250 -2.40 -3.83 14.52
N SER A 251 -3.59 -3.28 14.26
CA SER A 251 -4.72 -4.04 13.70
C SER A 251 -4.39 -4.60 12.32
N CYS A 252 -3.76 -3.82 11.43
CA CYS A 252 -3.28 -4.30 10.13
C CYS A 252 -2.30 -5.47 10.27
N TRP A 253 -1.41 -5.47 11.26
CA TRP A 253 -0.52 -6.59 11.52
C TRP A 253 -1.27 -7.84 12.00
N ALA A 254 -2.29 -7.68 12.86
CA ALA A 254 -3.12 -8.81 13.29
C ALA A 254 -3.83 -9.47 12.11
N VAL A 255 -4.46 -8.66 11.26
CA VAL A 255 -5.15 -9.11 10.04
C VAL A 255 -4.17 -9.79 9.08
N LYS A 256 -3.00 -9.18 8.85
CA LYS A 256 -1.96 -9.71 7.97
C LYS A 256 -1.51 -11.12 8.34
N PHE A 257 -1.22 -11.35 9.62
CA PHE A 257 -0.73 -12.65 10.09
C PHE A 257 -1.86 -13.66 10.35
N THR A 258 -3.11 -13.19 10.52
CA THR A 258 -4.29 -14.05 10.59
C THR A 258 -4.66 -14.63 9.21
N HIS A 259 -4.72 -13.80 8.17
CA HIS A 259 -5.14 -14.26 6.84
C HIS A 259 -4.01 -14.83 6.00
N GLY A 260 -2.77 -14.40 6.23
CA GLY A 260 -1.61 -15.00 5.57
C GLY A 260 -1.53 -14.82 4.05
N ARG A 261 -2.36 -13.94 3.45
CA ARG A 261 -2.48 -13.76 1.99
C ARG A 261 -1.12 -13.64 1.31
N GLU A 262 -0.95 -14.40 0.23
CA GLU A 262 0.24 -14.33 -0.61
C GLU A 262 0.38 -12.93 -1.25
N ARG A 263 1.62 -12.52 -1.50
CA ARG A 263 1.87 -11.21 -2.12
C ARG A 263 1.65 -11.27 -3.64
N PRO A 264 1.33 -10.12 -4.28
CA PRO A 264 1.12 -10.06 -5.72
C PRO A 264 2.28 -10.67 -6.53
N GLU A 265 3.53 -10.52 -6.10
CA GLU A 265 4.67 -11.08 -6.83
C GLU A 265 4.69 -12.61 -6.89
N ARG A 266 4.08 -13.31 -5.92
CA ARG A 266 3.96 -14.77 -5.91
C ARG A 266 2.74 -15.21 -6.69
N LEU A 267 1.59 -14.59 -6.41
CA LEU A 267 0.33 -14.88 -7.09
C LEU A 267 0.46 -14.70 -8.60
N TRP A 268 1.20 -13.68 -9.06
CA TRP A 268 1.50 -13.50 -10.48
C TRP A 268 2.17 -14.74 -11.11
N ARG A 269 3.16 -15.35 -10.43
CA ARG A 269 3.84 -16.55 -10.91
C ARG A 269 2.89 -17.75 -10.99
N GLU A 270 2.02 -17.89 -9.99
CA GLU A 270 0.98 -18.92 -9.97
C GLU A 270 -0.03 -18.72 -11.11
N GLY A 271 -0.38 -17.47 -11.42
CA GLY A 271 -1.26 -17.11 -12.53
C GLY A 271 -0.68 -17.47 -13.89
N VAL A 272 0.60 -17.13 -14.11
CA VAL A 272 1.31 -17.49 -15.34
C VAL A 272 1.46 -19.01 -15.50
N GLN A 273 1.48 -19.77 -14.40
CA GLN A 273 1.50 -21.24 -14.39
C GLN A 273 0.12 -21.88 -14.58
N GLY A 274 -0.94 -21.09 -14.71
CA GLY A 274 -2.31 -21.59 -14.86
C GLY A 274 -2.96 -22.05 -13.56
N ASN A 275 -2.41 -21.66 -12.40
CA ASN A 275 -2.93 -22.04 -11.08
C ASN A 275 -3.93 -21.02 -10.49
N LEU A 276 -4.23 -19.93 -11.22
CA LEU A 276 -5.27 -18.95 -10.85
C LEU A 276 -6.53 -19.12 -11.69
N HIS A 277 -7.55 -18.30 -11.40
CA HIS A 277 -8.77 -18.23 -12.20
C HIS A 277 -8.47 -18.12 -13.70
N ARG A 278 -9.17 -18.91 -14.54
CA ARG A 278 -8.94 -19.00 -15.99
C ARG A 278 -8.93 -17.63 -16.71
N ASP A 279 -9.80 -16.72 -16.26
CA ASP A 279 -9.93 -15.37 -16.83
C ASP A 279 -8.62 -14.57 -16.76
N PHE A 280 -7.70 -14.90 -15.83
CA PHE A 280 -6.37 -14.29 -15.77
C PHE A 280 -5.62 -14.43 -17.10
N LEU A 281 -5.63 -15.62 -17.70
CA LEU A 281 -4.98 -15.88 -19.00
C LEU A 281 -5.91 -15.63 -20.18
N GLU A 282 -7.20 -15.97 -20.08
CA GLU A 282 -8.14 -15.80 -21.19
C GLU A 282 -8.39 -14.32 -21.52
N ILE A 283 -8.50 -13.47 -20.50
CA ILE A 283 -8.72 -12.02 -20.65
C ILE A 283 -7.37 -11.29 -20.64
N GLY A 284 -6.46 -11.64 -19.72
CA GLY A 284 -5.16 -10.98 -19.59
C GLY A 284 -4.12 -11.38 -20.63
N GLY A 285 -4.17 -12.61 -21.14
CA GLY A 285 -3.28 -13.15 -22.19
C GLY A 285 -3.48 -12.49 -23.55
N ALA A 286 -4.63 -11.84 -23.78
CA ALA A 286 -4.79 -10.95 -24.92
C ALA A 286 -3.76 -9.80 -24.92
N THR A 287 -3.21 -9.43 -23.75
CA THR A 287 -2.37 -8.23 -23.52
C THR A 287 -0.90 -8.50 -23.24
N THR A 288 -0.49 -9.74 -22.94
CA THR A 288 0.89 -10.08 -22.54
C THR A 288 1.73 -10.69 -23.67
N CYS A 289 1.54 -10.19 -24.91
CA CYS A 289 2.44 -10.43 -26.04
C CYS A 289 2.64 -9.15 -26.85
N ARG A 290 3.58 -8.30 -26.39
CA ARG A 290 4.64 -7.66 -27.20
C ARG A 290 5.70 -7.06 -26.28
#